data_AF-F0RBR2-F1
#
_entry.id   AF-F0RBR2-F1
#
_cell.length_a   1.000
_cell.length_b   1.000
_cell.length_c   1.000
_cell.angle_alpha   90.00
_cell.angle_beta   90.00
_cell.angle_gamma   90.00
#
_symmetry.space_group_name_H-M   'P 1'
#
loop_
_entity.id
_entity.type
_entity.pdbx_description
1 polymer ?
#
loop_
_entity_poly.entity_id
_entity_poly.type
_entity_poly.pdbx_seq_one_letter_code
_entity_poly.pdbx_strand_id
1 'polypeptide(L)'
;MSQVKYYYDPDTLSYRKIEHKKSKKFRNVALMFIGAAILGFLGLLLLLNTNLVNTPKELSLQRELHNYEFQFELLNKKMEQMEQVLANIEDRDNNIYRLYFEANPIPEEQRRAGFGGVNRYKSLEGFNNSDMIIDATKRLEIIQKQMVIQSKSLDEITKLAEEKEKFLEAIPAIQPISNEDLTRMASGYGWRSDPFTKVRKMHWGMDFTSPRGTPIYASGNGTVTRADASSTGYGKHIRIDHGYGYLTLYAHLSKYNVTAGQKVKRGDLIGFVGSTGRSEAPHLHYEVWKDGDRINPINFYYGNLSALEFENLLKHATQENQSLD
;
A
#
# COMPACT_ATOMS: atom_id res chain seq x y z
N MET A 1 15.76 101.59 36.33
CA MET A 1 15.65 102.46 35.13
C MET A 1 16.21 101.70 33.92
N SER A 2 15.47 101.55 32.83
CA SER A 2 15.93 100.80 31.65
C SER A 2 16.98 101.60 30.87
N GLN A 3 18.14 101.01 30.58
CA GLN A 3 19.15 101.63 29.73
C GLN A 3 18.61 101.83 28.30
N VAL A 4 18.56 103.09 27.85
CA VAL A 4 18.09 103.46 26.51
C VAL A 4 19.28 103.43 25.56
N LYS A 5 19.21 102.63 24.50
CA LYS A 5 20.28 102.53 23.49
C LYS A 5 20.02 103.51 22.34
N TYR A 6 21.07 104.22 21.92
CA TYR A 6 21.05 105.17 20.82
C TYR A 6 21.97 104.64 19.70
N TYR A 7 21.65 104.93 18.45
CA TYR A 7 22.57 104.75 17.34
C TYR A 7 22.96 106.12 16.77
N TYR A 8 24.21 106.25 16.34
CA TYR A 8 24.68 107.47 15.69
C TYR A 8 24.23 107.46 14.24
N ASP A 9 23.45 108.47 13.84
CA ASP A 9 22.98 108.64 12.48
C ASP A 9 23.96 109.58 11.73
N PRO A 10 24.82 109.05 10.85
CA PRO A 10 25.90 109.82 10.23
C PRO A 10 25.38 110.93 9.29
N ASP A 11 24.15 110.82 8.78
CA ASP A 11 23.57 111.82 7.87
C ASP A 11 22.99 113.03 8.60
N THR A 12 22.64 112.87 9.89
CA THR A 12 22.10 113.95 10.72
C THR A 12 23.00 114.32 11.90
N LEU A 13 24.20 113.71 11.97
CA LEU A 13 25.22 113.89 13.01
C LEU A 13 24.67 113.82 14.45
N SER A 14 23.60 113.06 14.67
CA SER A 14 22.86 113.04 15.94
C SER A 14 22.64 111.61 16.46
N TYR A 15 22.65 111.46 17.79
CA TYR A 15 22.33 110.18 18.43
C TYR A 15 20.80 110.02 18.50
N ARG A 16 20.25 109.14 17.66
CA ARG A 16 18.82 108.84 17.65
C ARG A 16 18.50 107.65 18.53
N LYS A 17 17.41 107.76 19.30
CA LYS A 17 16.93 106.69 20.17
C LYS A 17 16.50 105.51 19.33
N ILE A 18 16.97 104.30 19.65
CA ILE A 18 16.53 103.08 18.98
C ILE A 18 15.09 102.80 19.44
N GLU A 19 14.12 103.22 18.62
CA GLU A 19 12.72 102.89 18.85
C GLU A 19 12.45 101.46 18.39
N HIS A 20 12.23 100.56 19.36
CA HIS A 20 11.78 99.21 19.07
C HIS A 20 10.33 99.25 18.57
N LYS A 21 10.13 99.30 17.26
CA LYS A 21 8.80 99.09 16.66
C LYS A 21 8.28 97.73 17.10
N LYS A 22 7.14 97.70 17.82
CA LYS A 22 6.48 96.46 18.28
C LYS A 22 6.29 95.45 17.13
N SER A 23 6.04 95.94 15.92
CA SER A 23 5.96 95.15 14.68
C SER A 23 7.24 94.39 14.34
N LYS A 24 8.44 94.97 14.53
CA LYS A 24 9.72 94.28 14.24
C LYS A 24 10.01 93.17 15.26
N LYS A 25 9.64 93.38 16.53
CA LYS A 25 9.69 92.35 17.57
C LYS A 25 8.72 91.20 17.25
N PHE A 26 7.49 91.53 16.86
CA PHE A 26 6.48 90.54 16.47
C PHE A 26 6.88 89.73 15.24
N ARG A 27 7.44 90.37 14.20
CA ARG A 27 7.94 89.71 13.00
C ARG A 27 9.08 88.73 13.30
N ASN A 28 10.04 89.13 14.12
CA ASN A 28 11.16 88.25 14.46
C ASN A 28 10.69 87.05 15.30
N VAL A 29 9.74 87.27 16.21
CA VAL A 29 9.09 86.18 16.97
C VAL A 29 8.33 85.24 16.01
N ALA A 30 7.56 85.78 15.06
CA ALA A 30 6.85 84.98 14.06
C ALA A 30 7.79 84.16 13.17
N LEU A 31 8.91 84.74 12.70
CA LEU A 31 9.92 84.03 11.92
C LEU A 31 10.58 82.89 12.71
N MET A 32 10.80 83.08 14.01
CA MET A 32 11.34 82.03 14.88
C MET A 32 10.36 80.84 15.00
N PHE A 33 9.06 81.11 15.15
CA PHE A 33 8.03 80.07 15.17
C PHE A 33 7.91 79.34 13.83
N ILE A 34 7.98 80.06 12.70
CA ILE A 34 7.96 79.46 11.37
C ILE A 34 9.19 78.58 11.13
N GLY A 35 10.38 79.05 11.50
CA GLY A 35 11.62 78.27 11.40
C GLY A 35 11.58 77.01 12.26
N ALA A 36 11.08 77.11 13.50
CA ALA A 36 10.88 75.95 14.38
C ALA A 36 9.85 74.96 13.81
N ALA A 37 8.76 75.44 13.21
CA ALA A 37 7.76 74.59 12.57
C ALA A 37 8.33 73.84 11.35
N ILE A 38 9.15 74.50 10.52
CA ILE A 38 9.80 73.87 9.36
C ILE A 38 10.80 72.81 9.81
N LEU A 39 11.64 73.11 10.81
CA LEU A 39 12.58 72.13 11.38
C LEU A 39 11.87 70.95 12.03
N GLY A 40 10.78 71.20 12.76
CA GLY A 40 9.95 70.14 13.33
C GLY A 40 9.30 69.26 12.27
N PHE A 41 8.80 69.86 11.19
CA PHE A 41 8.22 69.15 10.05
C PHE A 41 9.26 68.30 9.30
N LEU A 42 10.44 68.87 9.03
CA LEU A 42 11.56 68.13 8.44
C LEU A 42 12.03 66.98 9.34
N GLY A 43 12.13 67.21 10.65
CA GLY A 43 12.49 66.18 11.63
C GLY A 43 11.46 65.05 11.69
N LEU A 44 10.16 65.38 11.61
CA LEU A 44 9.08 64.39 11.55
C LEU A 44 9.14 63.58 10.25
N LEU A 45 9.35 64.23 9.10
CA LEU A 45 9.53 63.54 7.82
C LEU A 45 10.73 62.59 7.86
N LEU A 46 11.83 63.01 8.49
CA LEU A 46 13.02 62.19 8.63
C LEU A 46 12.74 60.97 9.53
N LEU A 47 12.04 61.14 10.66
CA LEU A 47 11.62 60.04 11.53
C LEU A 47 10.62 59.08 10.87
N LEU A 48 9.68 59.59 10.05
CA LEU A 48 8.70 58.75 9.35
C LEU A 48 9.32 57.96 8.19
N ASN A 49 10.43 58.44 7.62
CA ASN A 49 11.08 57.84 6.46
C ASN A 49 12.38 57.10 6.81
N THR A 50 12.77 57.06 8.08
CA THR A 50 13.96 56.35 8.54
C THR A 50 13.62 55.44 9.71
N ASN A 51 14.21 54.24 9.75
CA ASN A 51 14.02 53.28 10.83
C ASN A 51 14.82 53.64 12.11
N LEU A 52 15.05 54.93 12.34
CA LEU A 52 15.82 55.43 13.48
C LEU A 52 15.05 55.26 14.81
N VAL A 53 13.71 55.27 14.77
CA VAL A 53 12.83 55.08 15.95
C VAL A 53 11.62 54.23 15.56
N ASN A 54 11.66 52.93 15.87
CA ASN A 54 10.53 52.03 15.64
C ASN A 54 9.58 52.03 16.84
N THR A 55 8.27 51.94 16.60
CA THR A 55 7.30 51.83 17.70
C THR A 55 7.30 50.42 18.30
N PRO A 56 6.93 50.22 19.58
CA PRO A 56 6.81 48.88 20.16
C PRO A 56 5.87 47.96 19.39
N LYS A 57 4.80 48.54 18.79
CA LYS A 57 3.83 47.82 17.95
C LYS A 57 4.43 47.35 16.64
N GLU A 58 5.28 48.16 16.02
CA GLU A 58 5.97 47.81 14.79
C GLU A 58 6.99 46.70 15.02
N LEU A 59 7.76 46.78 16.12
CA LEU A 59 8.66 45.70 16.53
C LEU A 59 7.91 44.40 16.85
N SER A 60 6.73 44.47 17.49
CA SER A 60 5.92 43.27 17.72
C SER A 60 5.41 42.67 16.41
N LEU A 61 4.96 43.52 15.48
CA LEU A 61 4.47 43.07 14.17
C LEU A 61 5.58 42.43 13.34
N GLN A 62 6.79 43.00 13.35
CA GLN A 62 7.96 42.41 12.69
C GLN A 62 8.32 41.04 13.26
N ARG A 63 8.28 40.90 14.60
CA ARG A 63 8.49 39.58 15.25
C ARG A 63 7.41 38.58 14.88
N GLU A 64 6.15 39.03 14.80
CA GLU A 64 5.03 38.18 14.41
C GLU A 64 5.15 37.71 12.96
N LEU A 65 5.48 38.62 12.03
CA LEU A 65 5.77 38.29 10.62
C LEU A 65 6.91 37.28 10.50
N HIS A 66 8.02 37.50 11.19
CA HIS A 66 9.15 36.58 11.19
C HIS A 66 8.76 35.19 11.73
N ASN A 67 7.91 35.13 12.75
CA ASN A 67 7.38 33.86 13.25
C ASN A 67 6.48 33.15 12.22
N TYR A 68 5.62 33.87 11.50
CA TYR A 68 4.80 33.29 10.44
C TYR A 68 5.65 32.78 9.26
N GLU A 69 6.70 33.51 8.86
CA GLU A 69 7.65 33.07 7.84
C GLU A 69 8.32 31.74 8.25
N PHE A 70 8.82 31.67 9.48
CA PHE A 70 9.43 30.46 10.02
C PHE A 70 8.43 29.28 10.08
N GLN A 71 7.19 29.53 10.51
CA GLN A 71 6.14 28.49 10.53
C GLN A 71 5.82 27.97 9.12
N PHE A 72 5.80 28.85 8.12
CA PHE A 72 5.57 28.45 6.74
C PHE A 72 6.73 27.62 6.18
N GLU A 73 7.97 28.00 6.47
CA GLU A 73 9.15 27.20 6.11
C GLU A 73 9.09 25.80 6.72
N LEU A 74 8.72 25.70 8.00
CA LEU A 74 8.53 24.42 8.67
C LEU A 74 7.41 23.60 8.03
N LEU A 75 6.30 24.23 7.64
CA LEU A 75 5.19 23.56 6.95
C LEU A 75 5.64 23.02 5.59
N ASN A 76 6.40 23.80 4.81
CA ASN A 76 6.97 23.35 3.54
C ASN A 76 7.88 22.15 3.70
N LYS A 77 8.76 22.18 4.71
CA LYS A 77 9.65 21.05 5.01
C LYS A 77 8.85 19.79 5.39
N LYS A 78 7.76 19.94 6.13
CA LYS A 78 6.85 18.82 6.44
C LYS A 78 6.14 18.29 5.20
N MET A 79 5.70 19.16 4.29
CA MET A 79 5.11 18.74 3.01
C MET A 79 6.10 17.96 2.15
N GLU A 80 7.36 18.40 2.08
CA GLU A 80 8.42 17.68 1.39
C GLU A 80 8.68 16.29 2.00
N GLN A 81 8.69 16.20 3.33
CA GLN A 81 8.80 14.89 4.01
C GLN A 81 7.61 13.97 3.70
N MET A 82 6.38 14.51 3.65
CA MET A 82 5.20 13.73 3.29
C MET A 82 5.28 13.22 1.84
N GLU A 83 5.75 14.04 0.91
CA GLU A 83 5.97 13.63 -0.48
C GLU A 83 7.01 12.52 -0.60
N GLN A 84 8.14 12.63 0.13
CA GLN A 84 9.17 11.59 0.13
C GLN A 84 8.63 10.25 0.67
N VAL A 85 7.88 10.30 1.78
CA VAL A 85 7.25 9.09 2.35
C VAL A 85 6.24 8.51 1.36
N LEU A 86 5.41 9.34 0.75
CA LEU A 86 4.41 8.91 -0.21
C LEU A 86 5.04 8.29 -1.45
N ALA A 87 6.10 8.90 -2.00
CA ALA A 87 6.86 8.35 -3.12
C ALA A 87 7.44 6.97 -2.80
N ASN A 88 7.98 6.78 -1.59
CA ASN A 88 8.48 5.47 -1.17
C ASN A 88 7.36 4.42 -1.04
N ILE A 89 6.17 4.82 -0.60
CA ILE A 89 5.01 3.92 -0.51
C ILE A 89 4.52 3.59 -1.93
N GLU A 90 4.41 4.57 -2.81
CA GLU A 90 4.02 4.40 -4.21
C GLU A 90 4.99 3.45 -4.96
N ASP A 91 6.30 3.61 -4.71
CA ASP A 91 7.35 2.74 -5.25
C ASP A 91 7.16 1.30 -4.76
N ARG A 92 7.02 1.10 -3.45
CA ARG A 92 6.82 -0.23 -2.86
C ARG A 92 5.52 -0.88 -3.35
N ASP A 93 4.47 -0.10 -3.53
CA ASP A 93 3.20 -0.57 -4.05
C ASP A 93 3.33 -1.10 -5.48
N ASN A 94 3.94 -0.32 -6.39
CA ASN A 94 4.14 -0.75 -7.77
C ASN A 94 5.17 -1.88 -7.91
N ASN A 95 6.30 -1.78 -7.21
CA ASN A 95 7.47 -2.63 -7.47
C ASN A 95 7.53 -3.88 -6.58
N ILE A 96 6.83 -3.89 -5.44
CA ILE A 96 6.80 -5.05 -4.54
C ILE A 96 5.41 -5.67 -4.51
N TYR A 97 4.40 -4.93 -4.06
CA TYR A 97 3.09 -5.53 -3.81
C TYR A 97 2.37 -5.92 -5.08
N ARG A 98 2.23 -4.99 -6.03
CA ARG A 98 1.56 -5.26 -7.30
C ARG A 98 2.30 -6.29 -8.14
N LEU A 99 3.63 -6.29 -8.12
CA LEU A 99 4.43 -7.34 -8.77
C LEU A 99 4.17 -8.72 -8.14
N TYR A 100 4.19 -8.82 -6.81
CA TYR A 100 3.96 -10.08 -6.10
C TYR A 100 2.56 -10.66 -6.34
N PHE A 101 1.55 -9.79 -6.44
CA PHE A 101 0.16 -10.17 -6.71
C PHE A 101 -0.22 -10.13 -8.19
N GLU A 102 0.75 -9.95 -9.09
CA GLU A 102 0.53 -9.91 -10.55
C GLU A 102 -0.50 -8.86 -11.00
N ALA A 103 -0.60 -7.74 -10.28
CA ALA A 103 -1.50 -6.63 -10.56
C ALA A 103 -0.82 -5.53 -11.38
N ASN A 104 -1.60 -4.79 -12.16
CA ASN A 104 -1.07 -3.68 -12.98
C ASN A 104 -0.60 -2.52 -12.09
N PRO A 105 0.55 -1.89 -12.40
CA PRO A 105 1.01 -0.71 -11.68
C PRO A 105 0.04 0.47 -11.90
N ILE A 106 -0.08 1.35 -10.90
CA ILE A 106 -0.84 2.58 -11.05
C ILE A 106 0.04 3.60 -11.80
N PRO A 107 -0.44 4.19 -12.91
CA PRO A 107 0.28 5.21 -13.66
C PRO A 107 0.50 6.49 -12.85
N GLU A 108 1.63 7.17 -13.08
CA GLU A 108 1.97 8.41 -12.40
C GLU A 108 0.95 9.52 -12.70
N GLU A 109 0.40 9.53 -13.92
CA GLU A 109 -0.63 10.48 -14.34
C GLU A 109 -1.89 10.34 -13.49
N GLN A 110 -2.25 9.11 -13.13
CA GLN A 110 -3.40 8.86 -12.26
C GLN A 110 -3.14 9.38 -10.84
N ARG A 111 -1.90 9.23 -10.34
CA ARG A 111 -1.49 9.71 -8.99
C ARG A 111 -1.41 11.23 -8.91
N ARG A 112 -0.79 11.86 -9.91
CA ARG A 112 -0.48 13.29 -9.94
C ARG A 112 -1.51 14.15 -10.65
N ALA A 113 -2.58 13.55 -11.20
CA ALA A 113 -3.66 14.32 -11.81
C ALA A 113 -4.14 15.41 -10.85
N GLY A 114 -4.04 16.67 -11.26
CA GLY A 114 -4.55 17.78 -10.46
C GLY A 114 -6.07 17.74 -10.28
N PHE A 115 -6.60 18.67 -9.50
CA PHE A 115 -8.03 18.93 -9.48
C PHE A 115 -8.38 19.96 -10.56
N GLY A 116 -9.18 19.57 -11.54
CA GLY A 116 -9.65 20.49 -12.58
C GLY A 116 -10.55 21.61 -12.00
N GLY A 117 -10.57 22.77 -12.65
CA GLY A 117 -11.47 23.88 -12.33
C GLY A 117 -10.84 25.25 -12.54
N VAL A 118 -11.54 26.14 -13.25
CA VAL A 118 -10.98 27.43 -13.73
C VAL A 118 -10.84 28.48 -12.61
N ASN A 119 -11.35 28.24 -11.39
CA ASN A 119 -11.40 29.26 -10.32
C ASN A 119 -11.23 28.71 -8.88
N ARG A 120 -10.60 27.55 -8.66
CA ARG A 120 -10.49 26.96 -7.30
C ARG A 120 -9.81 27.87 -6.28
N TYR A 121 -8.89 28.71 -6.73
CA TYR A 121 -8.06 29.55 -5.88
C TYR A 121 -8.44 31.02 -5.87
N LYS A 122 -9.57 31.39 -6.50
CA LYS A 122 -10.01 32.78 -6.63
C LYS A 122 -10.17 33.48 -5.27
N SER A 123 -10.55 32.74 -4.23
CA SER A 123 -10.68 33.28 -2.86
C SER A 123 -9.33 33.58 -2.18
N LEU A 124 -8.23 33.11 -2.76
CA LEU A 124 -6.87 33.31 -2.25
C LEU A 124 -6.13 34.43 -3.00
N GLU A 125 -6.75 35.00 -4.04
CA GLU A 125 -6.21 36.13 -4.81
C GLU A 125 -6.49 37.46 -4.11
N GLY A 126 -5.62 38.46 -4.32
CA GLY A 126 -5.80 39.83 -3.82
C GLY A 126 -5.06 40.16 -2.51
N PHE A 127 -4.31 39.21 -1.96
CA PHE A 127 -3.40 39.41 -0.83
C PHE A 127 -1.94 39.54 -1.29
N ASN A 128 -1.09 40.20 -0.48
CA ASN A 128 0.33 40.37 -0.80
C ASN A 128 1.08 39.04 -1.03
N ASN A 129 0.62 37.95 -0.38
CA ASN A 129 1.26 36.62 -0.43
C ASN A 129 0.38 35.58 -1.15
N SER A 130 -0.52 36.02 -2.05
CA SER A 130 -1.49 35.13 -2.72
C SER A 130 -0.80 33.95 -3.41
N ASP A 131 0.25 34.20 -4.18
CA ASP A 131 0.94 33.17 -4.98
C ASP A 131 1.50 32.03 -4.11
N MET A 132 2.10 32.39 -2.98
CA MET A 132 2.69 31.46 -2.02
C MET A 132 1.64 30.58 -1.33
N ILE A 133 0.49 31.17 -0.97
CA ILE A 133 -0.63 30.43 -0.38
C ILE A 133 -1.26 29.49 -1.41
N ILE A 134 -1.42 29.97 -2.65
CA ILE A 134 -1.99 29.18 -3.75
C ILE A 134 -1.10 27.98 -4.07
N ASP A 135 0.22 28.15 -4.14
CA ASP A 135 1.16 27.06 -4.39
C ASP A 135 1.15 26.01 -3.28
N ALA A 136 1.23 26.44 -2.02
CA ALA A 136 1.13 25.54 -0.87
C ALA A 136 -0.21 24.77 -0.85
N THR A 137 -1.31 25.44 -1.19
CA THR A 137 -2.63 24.81 -1.28
C THR A 137 -2.67 23.77 -2.40
N LYS A 138 -2.16 24.08 -3.59
CA LYS A 138 -2.07 23.14 -4.72
C LYS A 138 -1.25 21.90 -4.36
N ARG A 139 -0.09 22.11 -3.73
CA ARG A 139 0.80 21.02 -3.30
C ARG A 139 0.12 20.10 -2.29
N LEU A 140 -0.54 20.69 -1.28
CA LEU A 140 -1.30 19.93 -0.28
C LEU A 140 -2.46 19.15 -0.90
N GLU A 141 -3.19 19.74 -1.85
CA GLU A 141 -4.25 19.06 -2.58
C GLU A 141 -3.71 17.84 -3.34
N ILE A 142 -2.57 17.98 -4.05
CA ILE A 142 -1.93 16.86 -4.77
C ILE A 142 -1.56 15.73 -3.79
N ILE A 143 -0.89 16.05 -2.68
CA ILE A 143 -0.51 15.08 -1.64
C ILE A 143 -1.76 14.36 -1.11
N GLN A 144 -2.83 15.10 -0.82
CA GLN A 144 -4.09 14.53 -0.31
C GLN A 144 -4.68 13.54 -1.33
N LYS A 145 -4.67 13.89 -2.62
CA LYS A 145 -5.19 13.01 -3.67
C LYS A 145 -4.35 11.74 -3.82
N GLN A 146 -3.03 11.88 -3.88
CA GLN A 146 -2.11 10.75 -3.93
C GLN A 146 -2.32 9.81 -2.72
N MET A 147 -2.50 10.37 -1.53
CA MET A 147 -2.80 9.60 -0.32
C MET A 147 -4.12 8.82 -0.44
N VAL A 148 -5.18 9.43 -0.98
CA VAL A 148 -6.46 8.74 -1.20
C VAL A 148 -6.31 7.59 -2.21
N ILE A 149 -5.55 7.81 -3.30
CA ILE A 149 -5.28 6.77 -4.29
C ILE A 149 -4.48 5.64 -3.65
N GLN A 150 -3.44 5.98 -2.89
CA GLN A 150 -2.60 4.99 -2.23
C GLN A 150 -3.37 4.17 -1.19
N SER A 151 -4.25 4.81 -0.41
CA SER A 151 -5.15 4.12 0.53
C SER A 151 -6.01 3.09 -0.19
N LYS A 152 -6.65 3.47 -1.31
CA LYS A 152 -7.47 2.54 -2.10
C LYS A 152 -6.64 1.41 -2.71
N SER A 153 -5.42 1.69 -3.14
CA SER A 153 -4.49 0.69 -3.66
C SER A 153 -4.16 -0.34 -2.58
N LEU A 154 -3.87 0.09 -1.35
CA LEU A 154 -3.60 -0.82 -0.24
C LEU A 154 -4.81 -1.71 0.08
N ASP A 155 -6.04 -1.17 0.04
CA ASP A 155 -7.27 -1.96 0.22
C ASP A 155 -7.42 -3.05 -0.87
N GLU A 156 -7.04 -2.74 -2.11
CA GLU A 156 -7.01 -3.71 -3.22
C GLU A 156 -5.96 -4.80 -2.95
N ILE A 157 -4.75 -4.42 -2.55
CA ILE A 157 -3.66 -5.34 -2.24
C ILE A 157 -4.04 -6.28 -1.09
N THR A 158 -4.73 -5.80 -0.06
CA THR A 158 -5.23 -6.66 1.02
C THR A 158 -6.17 -7.74 0.50
N LYS A 159 -7.09 -7.39 -0.41
CA LYS A 159 -7.99 -8.39 -1.03
C LYS A 159 -7.25 -9.39 -1.89
N LEU A 160 -6.25 -8.93 -2.66
CA LEU A 160 -5.40 -9.80 -3.46
C LEU A 160 -4.60 -10.77 -2.57
N ALA A 161 -4.12 -10.30 -1.42
CA ALA A 161 -3.44 -11.14 -0.44
C ALA A 161 -4.36 -12.24 0.11
N GLU A 162 -5.59 -11.90 0.51
CA GLU A 162 -6.58 -12.87 1.00
C GLU A 162 -6.93 -13.93 -0.06
N GLU A 163 -7.11 -13.52 -1.32
CA GLU A 163 -7.40 -14.47 -2.41
C GLU A 163 -6.19 -15.34 -2.74
N LYS A 164 -4.97 -14.80 -2.69
CA LYS A 164 -3.74 -15.58 -2.87
C LYS A 164 -3.58 -16.61 -1.75
N GLU A 165 -3.88 -16.25 -0.50
CA GLU A 165 -3.83 -17.17 0.63
C GLU A 165 -4.83 -18.33 0.45
N LYS A 166 -6.10 -18.02 0.13
CA LYS A 166 -7.12 -19.05 -0.16
C LYS A 166 -6.70 -19.96 -1.31
N PHE A 167 -6.13 -19.39 -2.38
CA PHE A 167 -5.59 -20.17 -3.49
C PHE A 167 -4.49 -21.13 -3.03
N LEU A 168 -3.51 -20.64 -2.25
CA LEU A 168 -2.42 -21.47 -1.75
C LEU A 168 -2.90 -22.60 -0.84
N GLU A 169 -3.95 -22.38 -0.04
CA GLU A 169 -4.59 -23.41 0.79
C GLU A 169 -5.40 -24.43 -0.02
N ALA A 170 -5.99 -24.02 -1.14
CA ALA A 170 -6.74 -24.88 -2.05
C ALA A 170 -5.85 -25.85 -2.83
N ILE A 171 -4.59 -25.48 -3.12
CA ILE A 171 -3.66 -26.36 -3.86
C ILE A 171 -3.53 -27.71 -3.13
N PRO A 172 -3.65 -28.85 -3.82
CA PRO A 172 -3.58 -30.18 -3.20
C PRO A 172 -2.13 -30.60 -2.86
N ALA A 173 -1.47 -29.85 -1.97
CA ALA A 173 -0.02 -29.82 -1.79
C ALA A 173 0.59 -30.85 -0.81
N ILE A 174 -0.19 -31.85 -0.37
CA ILE A 174 0.31 -32.93 0.49
C ILE A 174 -0.02 -34.30 -0.08
N GLN A 175 0.77 -35.30 0.34
CA GLN A 175 0.45 -36.70 0.08
C GLN A 175 -0.78 -37.10 0.91
N PRO A 176 -1.74 -37.85 0.32
CA PRO A 176 -2.98 -38.20 1.00
C PRO A 176 -2.85 -39.32 2.04
N ILE A 177 -1.69 -39.97 2.11
CA ILE A 177 -1.34 -41.04 3.08
C ILE A 177 0.05 -40.73 3.62
N SER A 178 0.31 -41.02 4.89
CA SER A 178 1.63 -40.87 5.51
C SER A 178 2.63 -41.89 4.96
N ASN A 179 3.89 -41.49 4.75
CA ASN A 179 4.97 -42.39 4.32
C ASN A 179 5.16 -43.59 5.28
N GLU A 180 4.92 -43.41 6.58
CA GLU A 180 5.04 -44.46 7.59
C GLU A 180 4.00 -45.58 7.41
N ASP A 181 2.85 -45.25 6.80
CA ASP A 181 1.75 -46.19 6.56
C ASP A 181 1.84 -46.88 5.18
N LEU A 182 2.85 -46.55 4.36
CA LEU A 182 3.05 -47.15 3.05
C LEU A 182 3.71 -48.52 3.19
N THR A 183 3.08 -49.55 2.62
CA THR A 183 3.69 -50.88 2.51
C THR A 183 4.70 -50.93 1.36
N ARG A 184 4.40 -50.21 0.26
CA ARG A 184 5.28 -50.03 -0.90
C ARG A 184 5.07 -48.63 -1.48
N MET A 185 6.12 -48.10 -2.12
CA MET A 185 6.05 -46.83 -2.82
C MET A 185 5.08 -46.89 -4.01
N ALA A 186 4.47 -45.75 -4.31
CA ALA A 186 3.28 -45.66 -5.15
C ALA A 186 3.51 -46.03 -6.63
N SER A 187 2.51 -46.65 -7.28
CA SER A 187 2.45 -46.70 -8.74
C SER A 187 2.08 -45.31 -9.27
N GLY A 188 2.84 -44.79 -10.24
CA GLY A 188 2.70 -43.40 -10.67
C GLY A 188 1.75 -43.20 -11.83
N TYR A 189 1.48 -41.93 -12.13
CA TYR A 189 0.75 -41.48 -13.31
C TYR A 189 1.50 -41.86 -14.60
N GLY A 190 0.77 -42.13 -15.68
CA GLY A 190 1.33 -42.42 -17.00
C GLY A 190 0.96 -43.79 -17.56
N TRP A 191 1.60 -44.21 -18.63
CA TRP A 191 1.33 -45.52 -19.24
C TRP A 191 1.87 -46.66 -18.38
N ARG A 192 1.00 -47.62 -18.04
CA ARG A 192 1.27 -48.75 -17.15
C ARG A 192 0.62 -50.03 -17.70
N SER A 193 1.03 -51.18 -17.17
CA SER A 193 0.35 -52.45 -17.45
C SER A 193 -0.89 -52.57 -16.56
N ASP A 194 -2.06 -52.82 -17.15
CA ASP A 194 -3.32 -53.03 -16.42
C ASP A 194 -3.28 -54.39 -15.68
N PRO A 195 -3.57 -54.44 -14.38
CA PRO A 195 -3.38 -55.64 -13.56
C PRO A 195 -4.28 -56.82 -13.96
N PHE A 196 -5.43 -56.56 -14.58
CA PHE A 196 -6.42 -57.60 -14.90
C PHE A 196 -6.30 -58.10 -16.35
N THR A 197 -5.97 -57.21 -17.27
CA THR A 197 -5.93 -57.50 -18.72
C THR A 197 -4.51 -57.59 -19.27
N LYS A 198 -3.51 -57.12 -18.51
CA LYS A 198 -2.08 -57.05 -18.90
C LYS A 198 -1.80 -56.20 -20.13
N VAL A 199 -2.76 -55.39 -20.57
CA VAL A 199 -2.58 -54.43 -21.68
C VAL A 199 -2.01 -53.12 -21.16
N ARG A 200 -1.30 -52.39 -22.03
CA ARG A 200 -0.79 -51.06 -21.70
C ARG A 200 -1.94 -50.05 -21.69
N LYS A 201 -2.13 -49.34 -20.57
CA LYS A 201 -3.22 -48.38 -20.34
C LYS A 201 -2.69 -47.14 -19.64
N MET A 202 -3.31 -45.99 -19.90
CA MET A 202 -2.99 -44.74 -19.21
C MET A 202 -3.57 -44.77 -17.80
N HIS A 203 -2.71 -44.66 -16.79
CA HIS A 203 -3.03 -44.52 -15.38
C HIS A 203 -3.08 -43.02 -15.03
N TRP A 204 -4.25 -42.54 -14.60
CA TRP A 204 -4.53 -41.11 -14.45
C TRP A 204 -4.28 -40.57 -13.04
N GLY A 205 -3.71 -41.38 -12.16
CA GLY A 205 -3.48 -41.05 -10.76
C GLY A 205 -2.20 -41.67 -10.23
N MET A 206 -2.12 -41.77 -8.92
CA MET A 206 -1.08 -42.49 -8.19
C MET A 206 -1.71 -43.48 -7.22
N ASP A 207 -1.16 -44.68 -7.14
CA ASP A 207 -1.64 -45.75 -6.28
C ASP A 207 -0.74 -45.91 -5.06
N PHE A 208 -1.25 -45.58 -3.87
CA PHE A 208 -0.53 -45.72 -2.61
C PHE A 208 -0.91 -47.04 -1.94
N THR A 209 0.02 -48.01 -1.94
CA THR A 209 -0.22 -49.32 -1.31
C THR A 209 -0.10 -49.22 0.20
N SER A 210 -1.20 -49.51 0.90
CA SER A 210 -1.27 -49.48 2.36
C SER A 210 -2.27 -50.50 2.89
N PRO A 211 -2.14 -50.93 4.15
CA PRO A 211 -3.12 -51.83 4.77
C PRO A 211 -4.55 -51.27 4.72
N ARG A 212 -5.54 -52.17 4.60
CA ARG A 212 -6.94 -51.76 4.71
C ARG A 212 -7.17 -51.09 6.07
N GLY A 213 -7.80 -49.92 6.07
CA GLY A 213 -8.05 -49.14 7.27
C GLY A 213 -7.03 -48.03 7.53
N THR A 214 -5.96 -47.92 6.72
CA THR A 214 -5.03 -46.78 6.80
C THR A 214 -5.77 -45.45 6.59
N PRO A 215 -5.53 -44.42 7.43
CA PRO A 215 -6.12 -43.10 7.27
C PRO A 215 -5.79 -42.44 5.92
N ILE A 216 -6.79 -41.77 5.33
CA ILE A 216 -6.64 -40.96 4.11
C ILE A 216 -6.98 -39.51 4.45
N TYR A 217 -6.12 -38.59 4.03
CA TYR A 217 -6.23 -37.16 4.33
C TYR A 217 -6.54 -36.32 3.09
N ALA A 218 -7.31 -35.23 3.27
CA ALA A 218 -7.54 -34.25 2.22
C ALA A 218 -6.24 -33.52 1.88
N SER A 219 -5.88 -33.48 0.60
CA SER A 219 -4.62 -32.86 0.16
C SER A 219 -4.65 -31.33 0.07
N GLY A 220 -5.85 -30.72 0.14
CA GLY A 220 -6.07 -29.27 0.08
C GLY A 220 -7.39 -28.88 0.74
N ASN A 221 -7.56 -27.58 1.03
CA ASN A 221 -8.82 -27.04 1.50
C ASN A 221 -9.89 -27.17 0.41
N GLY A 222 -11.12 -27.54 0.75
CA GLY A 222 -12.15 -27.70 -0.25
C GLY A 222 -13.50 -28.16 0.29
N THR A 223 -14.41 -28.48 -0.62
CA THR A 223 -15.73 -29.02 -0.32
C THR A 223 -15.88 -30.39 -0.97
N VAL A 224 -16.33 -31.37 -0.19
CA VAL A 224 -16.61 -32.72 -0.68
C VAL A 224 -17.79 -32.66 -1.65
N THR A 225 -17.54 -32.88 -2.94
CA THR A 225 -18.60 -32.90 -3.96
C THR A 225 -19.25 -34.27 -4.08
N ARG A 226 -18.50 -35.33 -3.79
CA ARG A 226 -19.01 -36.71 -3.78
C ARG A 226 -18.36 -37.53 -2.67
N ALA A 227 -19.16 -38.42 -2.08
CA ALA A 227 -18.74 -39.46 -1.16
C ALA A 227 -19.68 -40.67 -1.36
N ASP A 228 -19.47 -41.41 -2.45
CA ASP A 228 -20.36 -42.47 -2.90
C ASP A 228 -19.61 -43.58 -3.64
N ALA A 229 -20.33 -44.59 -4.13
CA ALA A 229 -19.77 -45.73 -4.87
C ALA A 229 -20.38 -45.90 -6.27
N SER A 230 -20.94 -44.82 -6.83
CA SER A 230 -21.69 -44.84 -8.09
C SER A 230 -20.80 -44.81 -9.34
N SER A 231 -19.56 -44.35 -9.21
CA SER A 231 -18.60 -44.27 -10.33
C SER A 231 -17.98 -45.64 -10.60
N THR A 232 -18.14 -46.14 -11.83
CA THR A 232 -17.56 -47.42 -12.27
C THR A 232 -16.04 -47.42 -12.13
N GLY A 233 -15.47 -48.55 -11.69
CA GLY A 233 -14.01 -48.72 -11.50
C GLY A 233 -13.53 -48.29 -10.11
N TYR A 234 -13.83 -47.06 -9.69
CA TYR A 234 -13.28 -46.47 -8.46
C TYR A 234 -13.80 -47.09 -7.14
N GLY A 235 -14.93 -47.79 -7.18
CA GLY A 235 -15.58 -48.28 -5.95
C GLY A 235 -16.01 -47.13 -5.05
N LYS A 236 -15.84 -47.29 -3.73
CA LYS A 236 -16.10 -46.20 -2.79
C LYS A 236 -15.05 -45.12 -2.99
N HIS A 237 -15.50 -43.91 -3.31
CA HIS A 237 -14.61 -42.81 -3.59
C HIS A 237 -15.11 -41.48 -3.04
N ILE A 238 -14.17 -40.57 -2.82
CA ILE A 238 -14.42 -39.19 -2.42
C ILE A 238 -13.91 -38.28 -3.54
N ARG A 239 -14.66 -37.23 -3.85
CA ARG A 239 -14.18 -36.11 -4.67
C ARG A 239 -14.26 -34.83 -3.87
N ILE A 240 -13.17 -34.07 -3.86
CA ILE A 240 -13.10 -32.76 -3.20
C ILE A 240 -12.85 -31.72 -4.28
N ASP A 241 -13.73 -30.73 -4.36
CA ASP A 241 -13.53 -29.52 -5.14
C ASP A 241 -12.82 -28.49 -4.25
N HIS A 242 -11.63 -28.10 -4.65
CA HIS A 242 -10.80 -27.15 -3.93
C HIS A 242 -11.02 -25.70 -4.40
N GLY A 243 -11.83 -25.50 -5.44
CA GLY A 243 -11.91 -24.23 -6.15
C GLY A 243 -10.70 -24.01 -7.06
N TYR A 244 -10.66 -22.85 -7.73
CA TYR A 244 -9.59 -22.47 -8.65
C TYR A 244 -9.28 -23.53 -9.74
N GLY A 245 -10.28 -24.36 -10.07
CA GLY A 245 -10.17 -25.45 -11.05
C GLY A 245 -9.55 -26.75 -10.53
N TYR A 246 -9.18 -26.83 -9.25
CA TYR A 246 -8.61 -28.03 -8.65
C TYR A 246 -9.67 -28.98 -8.12
N LEU A 247 -9.57 -30.25 -8.48
CA LEU A 247 -10.36 -31.33 -7.90
C LEU A 247 -9.45 -32.51 -7.57
N THR A 248 -9.71 -33.17 -6.46
CA THR A 248 -9.02 -34.42 -6.12
C THR A 248 -9.98 -35.57 -5.97
N LEU A 249 -9.52 -36.77 -6.35
CA LEU A 249 -10.28 -38.00 -6.26
C LEU A 249 -9.50 -39.01 -5.41
N TYR A 250 -10.19 -39.66 -4.48
CA TYR A 250 -9.66 -40.69 -3.60
C TYR A 250 -10.53 -41.93 -3.77
N ALA A 251 -9.98 -43.03 -4.27
CA ALA A 251 -10.73 -44.22 -4.66
C ALA A 251 -10.33 -45.49 -3.89
N HIS A 252 -11.12 -46.53 -4.08
CA HIS A 252 -11.00 -47.84 -3.46
C HIS A 252 -11.16 -47.86 -1.93
N LEU A 253 -11.80 -46.84 -1.35
CA LEU A 253 -11.96 -46.69 0.10
C LEU A 253 -12.69 -47.91 0.73
N SER A 254 -12.37 -48.19 1.99
CA SER A 254 -13.15 -49.13 2.81
C SER A 254 -14.33 -48.42 3.49
N LYS A 255 -14.11 -47.20 3.99
CA LYS A 255 -15.05 -46.40 4.75
C LYS A 255 -14.83 -44.90 4.51
N TYR A 256 -15.92 -44.13 4.50
CA TYR A 256 -15.90 -42.66 4.48
C TYR A 256 -15.84 -42.11 5.92
N ASN A 257 -15.16 -40.98 6.09
CA ASN A 257 -15.19 -40.17 7.32
C ASN A 257 -15.83 -38.78 7.07
N VAL A 258 -16.33 -38.54 5.87
CA VAL A 258 -16.94 -37.28 5.43
C VAL A 258 -18.19 -37.55 4.60
N THR A 259 -18.99 -36.51 4.39
CA THR A 259 -20.22 -36.55 3.58
C THR A 259 -20.21 -35.48 2.48
N ALA A 260 -21.01 -35.66 1.44
CA ALA A 260 -21.14 -34.67 0.38
C ALA A 260 -21.65 -33.32 0.94
N GLY A 261 -21.07 -32.22 0.48
CA GLY A 261 -21.30 -30.86 0.96
C GLY A 261 -20.43 -30.45 2.15
N GLN A 262 -19.71 -31.38 2.78
CA GLN A 262 -18.84 -31.06 3.91
C GLN A 262 -17.59 -30.28 3.46
N LYS A 263 -17.27 -29.19 4.16
CA LYS A 263 -15.99 -28.51 4.01
C LYS A 263 -14.90 -29.26 4.76
N VAL A 264 -13.75 -29.40 4.12
CA VAL A 264 -12.56 -30.05 4.68
C VAL A 264 -11.36 -29.13 4.52
N LYS A 265 -10.44 -29.21 5.47
CA LYS A 265 -9.14 -28.56 5.42
C LYS A 265 -8.08 -29.56 4.98
N ARG A 266 -6.99 -29.05 4.43
CA ARG A 266 -5.78 -29.82 4.16
C ARG A 266 -5.35 -30.56 5.44
N GLY A 267 -5.14 -31.87 5.32
CA GLY A 267 -4.79 -32.74 6.43
C GLY A 267 -5.97 -33.31 7.22
N ASP A 268 -7.21 -32.94 6.90
CA ASP A 268 -8.39 -33.56 7.54
C ASP A 268 -8.51 -35.03 7.15
N LEU A 269 -8.83 -35.89 8.11
CA LEU A 269 -9.12 -37.31 7.86
C LEU A 269 -10.45 -37.47 7.12
N ILE A 270 -10.38 -37.92 5.87
CA ILE A 270 -11.55 -38.03 4.99
C ILE A 270 -12.06 -39.45 4.79
N GLY A 271 -11.23 -40.46 5.02
CA GLY A 271 -11.64 -41.85 4.85
C GLY A 271 -10.52 -42.81 5.17
N PHE A 272 -10.72 -44.06 4.77
CA PHE A 272 -9.79 -45.14 5.07
C PHE A 272 -9.55 -46.02 3.85
N VAL A 273 -8.29 -46.42 3.65
CA VAL A 273 -7.84 -47.30 2.57
C VAL A 273 -8.66 -48.59 2.55
N GLY A 274 -8.96 -49.07 1.35
CA GLY A 274 -9.69 -50.30 1.12
C GLY A 274 -9.23 -50.99 -0.15
N SER A 275 -10.13 -51.78 -0.73
CA SER A 275 -9.92 -52.50 -2.00
C SER A 275 -11.27 -52.66 -2.70
N THR A 276 -12.11 -51.62 -2.67
CA THR A 276 -13.46 -51.66 -3.29
C THR A 276 -13.39 -51.29 -4.76
N GLY A 277 -14.36 -51.73 -5.57
CA GLY A 277 -14.33 -51.50 -7.02
C GLY A 277 -13.36 -52.42 -7.73
N ARG A 278 -12.72 -51.92 -8.79
CA ARG A 278 -11.71 -52.65 -9.56
C ARG A 278 -10.35 -52.38 -8.92
N SER A 279 -9.89 -53.29 -8.07
CA SER A 279 -8.67 -53.12 -7.27
C SER A 279 -8.02 -54.49 -7.07
N GLU A 280 -6.71 -54.60 -7.34
CA GLU A 280 -5.95 -55.86 -7.21
C GLU A 280 -5.62 -56.19 -5.75
N ALA A 281 -5.32 -55.17 -4.93
CA ALA A 281 -4.97 -55.30 -3.52
C ALA A 281 -5.32 -54.01 -2.75
N PRO A 282 -5.27 -54.00 -1.40
CA PRO A 282 -5.52 -52.77 -0.65
C PRO A 282 -4.58 -51.61 -1.03
N HIS A 283 -5.15 -50.52 -1.53
CA HIS A 283 -4.44 -49.30 -1.90
C HIS A 283 -5.40 -48.10 -1.99
N LEU A 284 -4.83 -46.91 -2.05
CA LEU A 284 -5.54 -45.68 -2.44
C LEU A 284 -5.13 -45.30 -3.85
N HIS A 285 -6.10 -45.22 -4.75
CA HIS A 285 -5.92 -44.54 -6.03
C HIS A 285 -6.25 -43.05 -5.85
N TYR A 286 -5.32 -42.18 -6.20
CA TYR A 286 -5.40 -40.73 -6.01
C TYR A 286 -5.18 -39.97 -7.32
N GLU A 287 -6.14 -39.13 -7.71
CA GLU A 287 -6.01 -38.27 -8.89
C GLU A 287 -6.05 -36.79 -8.50
N VAL A 288 -5.32 -35.97 -9.26
CA VAL A 288 -5.40 -34.50 -9.21
C VAL A 288 -5.87 -34.00 -10.57
N TRP A 289 -6.88 -33.14 -10.55
CA TRP A 289 -7.51 -32.56 -11.72
C TRP A 289 -7.29 -31.06 -11.69
N LYS A 290 -7.01 -30.46 -12.85
CA LYS A 290 -6.90 -29.01 -13.04
C LYS A 290 -7.68 -28.63 -14.28
N ASP A 291 -8.70 -27.78 -14.09
CA ASP A 291 -9.57 -27.26 -15.16
C ASP A 291 -10.21 -28.36 -16.02
N GLY A 292 -10.49 -29.52 -15.41
CA GLY A 292 -11.10 -30.70 -16.05
C GLY A 292 -10.09 -31.76 -16.52
N ASP A 293 -8.81 -31.43 -16.62
CA ASP A 293 -7.76 -32.34 -17.06
C ASP A 293 -7.06 -33.04 -15.89
N ARG A 294 -6.75 -34.33 -16.05
CA ARG A 294 -6.06 -35.13 -15.04
C ARG A 294 -4.56 -34.96 -15.19
N ILE A 295 -3.94 -34.43 -14.14
CA ILE A 295 -2.52 -34.10 -14.11
C ILE A 295 -1.77 -34.97 -13.12
N ASN A 296 -0.45 -35.10 -13.32
CA ASN A 296 0.38 -35.94 -12.49
C ASN A 296 0.42 -35.44 -11.03
N PRO A 297 -0.09 -36.21 -10.04
CA PRO A 297 -0.13 -35.80 -8.64
C PRO A 297 1.23 -35.52 -8.01
N ILE A 298 2.32 -36.09 -8.56
CA ILE A 298 3.66 -35.93 -7.97
C ILE A 298 4.15 -34.47 -7.94
N ASN A 299 3.62 -33.65 -8.85
CA ASN A 299 4.00 -32.24 -8.96
C ASN A 299 3.56 -31.39 -7.75
N PHE A 300 2.80 -31.98 -6.81
CA PHE A 300 2.23 -31.26 -5.67
C PHE A 300 2.90 -31.57 -4.33
N TYR A 301 3.85 -32.52 -4.26
CA TYR A 301 4.40 -32.98 -2.97
C TYR A 301 5.70 -32.30 -2.51
N TYR A 302 6.23 -31.35 -3.30
CA TYR A 302 7.57 -30.77 -3.13
C TYR A 302 7.81 -30.04 -1.79
N GLY A 303 6.76 -29.57 -1.11
CA GLY A 303 6.86 -28.83 0.15
C GLY A 303 6.63 -29.65 1.41
N ASN A 304 6.16 -30.90 1.29
CA ASN A 304 5.76 -31.74 2.42
C ASN A 304 6.70 -32.92 2.69
N LEU A 305 7.62 -33.20 1.75
CA LEU A 305 8.57 -34.29 1.83
C LEU A 305 9.99 -33.73 1.96
N SER A 306 10.86 -34.43 2.68
CA SER A 306 12.30 -34.16 2.59
C SER A 306 12.79 -34.41 1.16
N ALA A 307 13.90 -33.77 0.77
CA ALA A 307 14.45 -33.91 -0.58
C ALA A 307 14.68 -35.40 -0.95
N LEU A 308 15.15 -36.22 0.01
CA LEU A 308 15.38 -37.64 -0.18
C LEU A 308 14.07 -38.44 -0.36
N GLU A 309 13.03 -38.13 0.43
CA GLU A 309 11.72 -38.78 0.30
C GLU A 309 11.08 -38.44 -1.05
N PHE A 310 11.17 -37.18 -1.49
CA PHE A 310 10.66 -36.76 -2.79
C PHE A 310 11.40 -37.43 -3.94
N GLU A 311 12.73 -37.51 -3.88
CA GLU A 311 13.53 -38.20 -4.91
C GLU A 311 13.16 -39.69 -5.01
N ASN A 312 13.00 -40.37 -3.86
CA ASN A 312 12.55 -41.75 -3.82
C ASN A 312 11.14 -41.90 -4.42
N LEU A 313 10.21 -41.01 -4.05
CA LEU A 313 8.86 -40.99 -4.61
C LEU A 313 8.88 -40.80 -6.12
N LEU A 314 9.69 -39.86 -6.62
CA LEU A 314 9.85 -39.60 -8.05
C LEU A 314 10.42 -40.81 -8.79
N LYS A 315 11.45 -41.45 -8.25
CA LYS A 315 12.05 -42.64 -8.85
C LYS A 315 11.03 -43.78 -8.98
N HIS A 316 10.25 -44.04 -7.94
CA HIS A 316 9.24 -45.10 -7.96
C HIS A 316 8.03 -44.75 -8.83
N ALA A 317 7.57 -43.50 -8.76
CA ALA A 317 6.45 -43.03 -9.55
C ALA A 317 6.77 -42.88 -11.04
N THR A 318 8.04 -42.74 -11.45
CA THR A 318 8.43 -42.65 -12.88
C THR A 318 8.69 -44.01 -13.51
N GLN A 319 9.05 -45.01 -12.71
CA GLN A 319 9.28 -46.36 -13.20
C GLN A 319 7.96 -46.95 -13.72
N GLU A 320 7.89 -47.25 -15.03
CA GLU A 320 6.76 -47.98 -15.61
C GLU A 320 6.66 -49.36 -14.96
N ASN A 321 5.53 -49.62 -14.31
CA ASN A 321 5.22 -50.87 -13.62
C ASN A 321 3.72 -51.20 -13.84
N GLN A 322 3.17 -52.13 -13.05
CA GLN A 322 1.74 -52.44 -13.05
C GLN A 322 0.98 -51.43 -12.18
N SER A 323 -0.19 -50.94 -12.62
CA SER A 323 -1.13 -50.23 -11.74
C SER A 323 -1.83 -51.23 -10.80
N LEU A 324 -2.57 -50.73 -9.80
CA LEU A 324 -3.37 -51.57 -8.91
C LEU A 324 -4.86 -51.59 -9.27
N ASP A 325 -5.28 -50.82 -10.29
CA ASP A 325 -6.63 -50.76 -10.86
C ASP A 325 -6.69 -50.78 -12.41
#